data_AF-A0A0Q9D3H1-F1
#
_entry.id   AF-A0A0Q9D3H1-F1
#
_cell.length_a   1.000
_cell.length_b   1.000
_cell.length_c   1.000
_cell.angle_alpha   90.00
_cell.angle_beta   90.00
_cell.angle_gamma   90.00
#
_symmetry.space_group_name_H-M   'P 1'
#
loop_
_entity.id
_entity.type
_entity.pdbx_description
1 polymer ?
#
loop_
_entity_poly.entity_id
_entity_poly.type
_entity_poly.pdbx_seq_one_letter_code
_entity_poly.pdbx_strand_id
1 'polypeptide(L)'
;MLNAELVRQAMRGIFPPRNDYVEDMALYEDLLPELRRFGIADRGSLKRLTTRHRRSLLADDRSPLAAWEQRHFSEMFGAEFVCDAVRRHYWFAYPALIRNALQSEFGEIAAVRDEDVDG
;
A
#
# COMPACT_ATOMS: atom_id res chain seq x y z
N MET A 1 -20.89 1.43 -3.01
CA MET A 1 -19.75 2.24 -3.49
C MET A 1 -18.57 1.99 -2.57
N LEU A 2 -17.35 1.88 -3.11
CA LEU A 2 -16.14 1.70 -2.30
C LEU A 2 -15.85 2.94 -1.44
N ASN A 3 -15.51 2.73 -0.17
CA ASN A 3 -15.06 3.74 0.78
C ASN A 3 -13.82 3.23 1.53
N ALA A 4 -13.17 4.09 2.32
CA ALA A 4 -11.91 3.79 2.99
C ALA A 4 -12.00 2.56 3.93
N GLU A 5 -13.07 2.44 4.70
CA GLU A 5 -13.30 1.29 5.59
C GLU A 5 -13.43 -0.02 4.81
N LEU A 6 -14.18 -0.02 3.70
CA LEU A 6 -14.34 -1.18 2.84
C LEU A 6 -13.04 -1.57 2.14
N VAL A 7 -12.19 -0.59 1.79
CA VAL A 7 -10.84 -0.84 1.27
C VAL A 7 -10.01 -1.58 2.32
N ARG A 8 -9.88 -1.02 3.53
CA ARG A 8 -9.12 -1.64 4.62
C ARG A 8 -9.65 -3.04 4.96
N GLN A 9 -10.97 -3.20 5.03
CA GLN A 9 -11.62 -4.50 5.31
C GLN A 9 -11.35 -5.52 4.18
N ALA A 10 -11.35 -5.10 2.92
CA ALA A 10 -11.01 -5.97 1.80
C ALA A 10 -9.56 -6.46 1.92
N MET A 11 -8.63 -5.56 2.24
CA MET A 11 -7.20 -5.87 2.40
C MET A 11 -6.92 -6.82 3.55
N ARG A 12 -7.59 -6.65 4.70
CA ARG A 12 -7.53 -7.60 5.84
C ARG A 12 -7.89 -9.04 5.46
N GLY A 13 -8.75 -9.22 4.46
CA GLY A 13 -9.13 -10.54 3.97
C GLY A 13 -8.12 -11.19 3.01
N ILE A 14 -7.06 -10.48 2.62
CA ILE A 14 -6.13 -10.89 1.54
C ILE A 14 -4.69 -10.93 2.03
N PHE A 15 -4.29 -9.93 2.82
CA PHE A 15 -2.92 -9.72 3.26
C PHE A 15 -2.75 -10.00 4.77
N PRO A 16 -1.51 -10.24 5.24
CA PRO A 16 -1.25 -10.48 6.64
C PRO A 16 -1.65 -9.30 7.54
N PRO A 17 -2.18 -9.56 8.77
CA PRO A 17 -2.55 -8.49 9.71
C PRO A 17 -1.42 -7.54 10.08
N ARG A 18 -0.16 -7.99 10.00
CA ARG A 18 1.01 -7.14 10.27
C ARG A 18 1.20 -6.01 9.27
N ASN A 19 0.59 -6.08 8.08
CA ASN A 19 0.59 -5.00 7.09
C ASN A 19 -0.53 -3.97 7.38
N ASP A 20 -1.33 -4.16 8.44
CA ASP A 20 -2.37 -3.24 8.90
C ASP A 20 -1.88 -2.35 10.06
N TYR A 21 -0.70 -1.77 9.91
CA TYR A 21 -0.06 -0.94 10.95
C TYR A 21 -0.31 0.57 10.79
N VAL A 22 -1.05 0.96 9.74
CA VAL A 22 -1.48 2.35 9.51
C VAL A 22 -2.92 2.50 9.95
N GLU A 23 -3.14 3.37 10.93
CA GLU A 23 -4.47 3.68 11.47
C GLU A 23 -5.13 4.88 10.79
N ASP A 24 -4.33 5.77 10.19
CA ASP A 24 -4.82 6.95 9.49
C ASP A 24 -5.67 6.55 8.27
N MET A 25 -6.97 6.82 8.36
CA MET A 25 -7.93 6.52 7.31
C MET A 25 -7.80 7.46 6.11
N ALA A 26 -7.19 8.63 6.26
CA ALA A 26 -6.97 9.56 5.15
C ALA A 26 -6.12 8.92 4.04
N LEU A 27 -5.13 8.10 4.41
CA LEU A 27 -4.31 7.35 3.44
C LEU A 27 -5.10 6.34 2.62
N TYR A 28 -6.25 5.87 3.10
CA TYR A 28 -7.16 5.02 2.34
C TYR A 28 -8.16 5.84 1.52
N GLU A 29 -8.55 7.02 2.01
CA GLU A 29 -9.41 7.98 1.29
C GLU A 29 -8.71 8.51 0.03
N ASP A 30 -7.42 8.84 0.14
CA ASP A 30 -6.57 9.32 -0.96
C ASP A 30 -6.48 8.31 -2.12
N LEU A 31 -6.69 7.02 -1.86
CA LEU A 31 -6.68 5.99 -2.89
C LEU A 31 -7.99 5.93 -3.67
N LEU A 32 -9.09 6.47 -3.13
CA LEU A 32 -10.42 6.30 -3.74
C LEU A 32 -10.52 6.95 -5.13
N PRO A 33 -10.04 8.19 -5.38
CA PRO A 33 -10.03 8.77 -6.72
C PRO A 33 -9.20 7.93 -7.70
N GLU A 34 -8.04 7.45 -7.26
CA GLU A 34 -7.13 6.65 -8.07
C GLU A 34 -7.72 5.29 -8.44
N LEU A 35 -8.30 4.58 -7.47
CA LEU A 35 -9.02 3.32 -7.68
C LEU A 35 -10.18 3.52 -8.67
N ARG A 36 -10.96 4.61 -8.53
CA ARG A 36 -12.06 4.93 -9.46
C ARG A 36 -11.56 5.20 -10.87
N ARG A 37 -10.43 5.92 -11.03
CA ARG A 37 -9.81 6.20 -12.33
C ARG A 37 -9.50 4.92 -13.10
N PHE A 38 -9.11 3.86 -12.40
CA PHE A 38 -8.85 2.53 -12.98
C PHE A 38 -10.06 1.58 -12.99
N GLY A 39 -11.27 2.09 -12.76
CA GLY A 39 -12.50 1.30 -12.79
C GLY A 39 -12.71 0.38 -11.58
N ILE A 40 -11.97 0.58 -10.49
CA ILE A 40 -12.08 -0.20 -9.26
C ILE A 40 -13.06 0.49 -8.31
N ALA A 41 -14.35 0.24 -8.54
CA ALA A 41 -15.44 0.94 -7.86
C ALA A 41 -16.07 0.16 -6.70
N ASP A 42 -15.69 -1.10 -6.50
CA ASP A 42 -16.28 -1.99 -5.51
C ASP A 42 -15.27 -2.95 -4.86
N ARG A 43 -15.72 -3.66 -3.82
CA ARG A 43 -14.90 -4.62 -3.08
C ARG A 43 -14.43 -5.78 -3.96
N GLY A 44 -15.22 -6.20 -4.95
CA GLY A 44 -14.91 -7.34 -5.81
C GLY A 44 -13.77 -7.01 -6.77
N SER A 45 -13.82 -5.85 -7.41
CA SER A 45 -12.78 -5.32 -8.29
C SER A 45 -11.48 -5.08 -7.54
N LEU A 46 -11.53 -4.48 -6.34
CA LEU A 46 -10.35 -4.32 -5.48
C LEU A 46 -9.72 -5.67 -5.10
N LYS A 47 -10.55 -6.63 -4.68
CA LYS A 47 -10.09 -7.98 -4.34
C LYS A 47 -9.46 -8.68 -5.55
N ARG A 48 -10.04 -8.53 -6.75
CA ARG A 48 -9.49 -9.13 -7.98
C ARG A 48 -8.10 -8.57 -8.30
N LEU A 49 -7.94 -7.24 -8.30
CA LEU A 49 -6.64 -6.58 -8.51
C LEU A 49 -5.59 -7.12 -7.53
N THR A 50 -5.88 -7.00 -6.24
CA THR A 50 -4.91 -7.29 -5.18
C THR A 50 -4.60 -8.78 -5.06
N THR A 51 -5.57 -9.66 -5.34
CA THR A 51 -5.33 -11.11 -5.38
C THR A 51 -4.45 -11.51 -6.56
N ARG A 52 -4.63 -10.88 -7.73
CA ARG A 52 -3.81 -11.14 -8.92
C ARG A 52 -2.32 -10.86 -8.66
N HIS A 53 -2.02 -9.75 -8.00
CA HIS A 53 -0.66 -9.32 -7.69
C HIS A 53 -0.14 -9.78 -6.32
N ARG A 54 -0.95 -10.51 -5.54
CA ARG A 54 -0.63 -10.84 -4.14
C ARG A 54 0.75 -11.49 -3.96
N ARG A 55 1.13 -12.39 -4.87
CA ARG A 55 2.37 -13.15 -4.73
C ARG A 55 3.60 -12.28 -4.94
N SER A 56 3.61 -11.43 -5.97
CA SER A 56 4.71 -10.49 -6.22
C SER A 56 4.79 -9.45 -5.11
N LEU A 57 3.66 -8.86 -4.74
CA LEU A 57 3.59 -7.88 -3.65
C LEU A 57 4.17 -8.40 -2.33
N LEU A 58 3.83 -9.65 -1.95
CA LEU A 58 4.37 -10.26 -0.74
C LEU A 58 5.82 -10.72 -0.88
N ALA A 59 6.33 -10.92 -2.11
CA ALA A 59 7.74 -11.18 -2.32
C ALA A 59 8.54 -9.88 -2.12
N ASP A 60 8.07 -8.78 -2.71
CA ASP A 60 8.69 -7.45 -2.58
C ASP A 60 8.65 -6.99 -1.12
N ASP A 61 7.50 -7.10 -0.45
CA ASP A 61 7.30 -6.73 0.97
C ASP A 61 8.23 -7.48 1.95
N ARG A 62 8.72 -8.65 1.56
CA ARG A 62 9.59 -9.49 2.38
C ARG A 62 11.06 -9.41 1.97
N SER A 63 11.36 -8.62 0.95
CA SER A 63 12.72 -8.51 0.43
C SER A 63 13.65 -7.99 1.53
N PRO A 64 14.81 -8.62 1.73
CA PRO A 64 15.75 -8.19 2.73
C PRO A 64 16.32 -6.82 2.35
N LEU A 65 16.45 -5.95 3.34
CA LEU A 65 17.18 -4.71 3.17
C LEU A 65 18.67 -4.92 3.35
N ALA A 66 19.47 -4.27 2.51
CA ALA A 66 20.90 -4.11 2.72
C ALA A 66 21.17 -3.30 3.99
N ALA A 67 22.36 -3.45 4.58
CA ALA A 67 22.72 -2.78 5.82
C ALA A 67 22.64 -1.25 5.74
N TRP A 68 22.96 -0.68 4.56
CA TRP A 68 22.86 0.77 4.33
C TRP A 68 21.40 1.24 4.25
N GLU A 69 20.49 0.45 3.67
CA GLU A 69 19.05 0.74 3.63
C GLU A 69 18.45 0.69 5.04
N GLN A 70 18.82 -0.33 5.82
CA GLN A 70 18.36 -0.43 7.22
C GLN A 70 18.80 0.79 8.03
N ARG A 71 20.05 1.25 7.87
CA ARG A 71 20.53 2.47 8.52
C ARG A 71 19.74 3.69 8.08
N HIS A 72 19.62 3.90 6.77
CA HIS A 72 18.94 5.06 6.20
C HIS A 72 17.46 5.13 6.63
N PHE A 73 16.74 4.00 6.53
CA PHE A 73 15.34 3.95 6.95
C PHE A 73 15.17 4.03 8.46
N SER A 74 16.15 3.61 9.27
CA SER A 74 16.09 3.80 10.72
C SER A 74 16.15 5.29 11.09
N GLU A 75 16.88 6.09 10.31
CA GLU A 75 16.94 7.56 10.48
C GLU A 75 15.60 8.21 10.08
N MET A 76 14.89 7.65 9.09
CA MET A 76 13.61 8.21 8.59
C MET A 76 12.37 7.76 9.38
N PHE A 77 12.28 6.47 9.69
CA PHE A 77 11.08 5.82 10.24
C PHE A 77 11.25 5.35 11.68
N GLY A 78 12.45 5.48 12.23
CA GLY A 78 12.81 5.00 13.56
C GLY A 78 13.38 3.57 13.54
N ALA A 79 14.44 3.37 14.30
CA ALA A 79 15.15 2.10 14.39
C ALA A 79 14.28 0.94 14.92
N GLU A 80 13.35 1.22 15.82
CA GLU A 80 12.44 0.20 16.37
C GLU A 80 11.54 -0.39 15.27
N PHE A 81 10.91 0.47 14.47
CA PHE A 81 10.08 0.06 13.35
C PHE A 81 10.89 -0.76 12.33
N VAL A 82 12.05 -0.25 11.92
CA VAL A 82 12.91 -0.93 10.94
C VAL A 82 13.36 -2.29 11.44
N CYS A 83 13.77 -2.40 12.70
CA CYS A 83 14.16 -3.67 13.29
C CYS A 83 13.00 -4.69 13.28
N ASP A 84 11.78 -4.27 13.65
CA ASP A 84 10.61 -5.15 13.61
C ASP A 84 10.22 -5.55 12.18
N ALA A 85 10.24 -4.61 11.24
CA ALA A 85 9.95 -4.80 9.82
C ALA A 85 10.90 -5.83 9.17
N VAL A 86 12.22 -5.68 9.38
CA VAL A 86 13.24 -6.64 8.92
C VAL A 86 12.98 -8.02 9.53
N ARG A 87 12.79 -8.09 10.85
CA ARG A 87 12.63 -9.34 11.59
C ARG A 87 11.37 -10.11 11.19
N ARG A 88 10.28 -9.42 10.89
CA ARG A 88 8.97 -10.04 10.59
C ARG A 88 8.62 -10.05 9.10
N HIS A 89 9.50 -9.51 8.26
CA HIS A 89 9.35 -9.40 6.81
C HIS A 89 8.02 -8.74 6.41
N TYR A 90 7.91 -7.45 6.73
CA TYR A 90 6.84 -6.56 6.26
C TYR A 90 7.36 -5.12 6.17
N TRP A 91 7.20 -4.49 5.02
CA TRP A 91 7.63 -3.11 4.73
C TRP A 91 6.50 -2.20 4.30
N PHE A 92 5.46 -2.74 3.69
CA PHE A 92 4.37 -1.99 3.10
C PHE A 92 3.08 -2.16 3.89
N ALA A 93 2.49 -1.05 4.30
CA ALA A 93 1.12 -1.02 4.79
C ALA A 93 0.13 -1.32 3.65
N TYR A 94 -1.11 -1.65 3.99
CA TYR A 94 -2.15 -1.89 2.99
C TYR A 94 -2.29 -0.77 1.93
N PRO A 95 -2.24 0.54 2.25
CA PRO A 95 -2.29 1.57 1.22
C PRO A 95 -1.16 1.47 0.18
N ALA A 96 0.07 1.21 0.64
CA ALA A 96 1.22 1.02 -0.24
C ALA A 96 1.08 -0.25 -1.10
N LEU A 97 0.57 -1.35 -0.52
CA LEU A 97 0.31 -2.57 -1.28
C LEU A 97 -0.75 -2.36 -2.39
N ILE A 98 -1.75 -1.51 -2.16
CA ILE A 98 -2.75 -1.15 -3.19
C ILE A 98 -2.09 -0.35 -4.30
N ARG A 99 -1.30 0.68 -3.97
CA ARG A 99 -0.57 1.47 -4.99
C ARG A 99 0.39 0.61 -5.80
N ASN A 100 1.14 -0.28 -5.15
CA ASN A 100 2.02 -1.22 -5.84
C ASN A 100 1.24 -2.18 -6.76
N ALA A 101 0.04 -2.61 -6.36
CA ALA A 101 -0.84 -3.41 -7.21
C ALA A 101 -1.32 -2.63 -8.44
N LEU A 102 -1.72 -1.38 -8.26
CA LEU A 102 -2.12 -0.49 -9.35
C LEU A 102 -0.96 -0.24 -10.31
N GLN A 103 0.23 0.01 -9.79
CA GLN A 103 1.45 0.21 -10.59
C GLN A 103 1.76 -1.03 -11.41
N SER A 104 1.66 -2.20 -10.81
CA SER A 104 1.92 -3.48 -11.48
C SER A 104 0.90 -3.80 -12.57
N GLU A 105 -0.36 -3.38 -12.40
CA GLU A 105 -1.44 -3.65 -13.37
C GLU A 105 -1.48 -2.63 -14.51
N PHE A 106 -1.29 -1.35 -14.19
CA PHE A 106 -1.57 -0.24 -15.11
C PHE A 106 -0.34 0.58 -15.49
N GLY A 107 0.83 0.29 -14.92
CA GLY A 107 2.07 1.02 -15.16
C GLY A 107 2.20 2.27 -14.28
N GLU A 108 2.89 3.29 -14.77
CA GLU A 108 3.18 4.49 -13.99
C GLU A 108 1.90 5.22 -13.57
N ILE A 109 1.72 5.33 -12.27
CA ILE A 109 0.62 6.07 -11.69
C ILE A 109 1.06 7.52 -11.60
N ALA A 110 0.50 8.39 -12.44
CA ALA A 110 0.61 9.82 -12.21
C ALA A 110 0.08 10.11 -10.80
N ALA A 111 0.97 10.46 -9.87
CA ALA A 111 0.59 10.95 -8.57
C ALA A 111 -0.25 12.20 -8.82
N VAL A 112 -1.55 12.15 -8.53
CA VAL A 112 -2.31 13.38 -8.35
C VAL A 112 -1.82 13.96 -7.02
N ARG A 113 -0.69 14.67 -7.07
CA ARG A 113 -0.42 15.71 -6.09
C ARG A 113 -1.29 16.87 -6.55
N ASP A 114 -2.09 17.40 -5.65
CA ASP A 114 -2.82 18.64 -5.86
C ASP A 114 -1.81 19.77 -6.17
N GLU A 115 -1.48 19.93 -7.44
CA GLU A 115 -0.89 21.14 -8.01
C GLU A 115 -1.91 21.73 -8.99
N ASP A 116 -3.10 22.04 -8.48
CA ASP A 116 -4.06 22.96 -9.09
C ASP A 116 -4.75 23.75 -7.95
N VAL A 117 -3.93 24.39 -7.11
CA VAL A 117 -4.34 25.57 -6.35
C VAL A 117 -3.38 26.67 -6.73
N ASP A 118 -3.65 27.31 -7.86
CA ASP A 118 -3.37 28.73 -8.10
C ASP A 118 -4.16 29.15 -9.35
N GLY A 119 -5.37 29.66 -9.09
CA GLY A 119 -6.18 30.42 -10.03
C GLY A 119 -6.58 31.74 -9.37
#